data_AF-A0A821TUF0-F1
#
_entry.id   AF-A0A821TUF0-F1
#
_cell.length_a   1.000
_cell.length_b   1.000
_cell.length_c   1.000
_cell.angle_alpha   90.00
_cell.angle_beta   90.00
_cell.angle_gamma   90.00
#
_symmetry.space_group_name_H-M   'P 1'
#
loop_
_entity.id
_entity.type
_entity.pdbx_description
1 polymer ?
#
loop_
_entity_poly.entity_id
_entity_poly.type
_entity_poly.pdbx_seq_one_letter_code
_entity_poly.pdbx_strand_id
1 'polypeptide(L)' 'VVSFSDGSVIVVSFSDGSVTVVSFSGVPVAVVSFTSIGVAVVPFNDASVIIVSFSGVPVAVVSFTGVAVAVVSFAGI' A
#
# COMPACT_ATOMS: atom_id res chain seq x y z
N VAL A 1 -3.89 -2.58 -11.92
CA VAL A 1 -2.50 -2.86 -11.49
C VAL A 1 -1.71 -1.58 -11.68
N VAL A 2 -0.97 -1.15 -10.66
CA VAL A 2 -0.11 0.06 -10.71
C VAL A 2 1.24 -0.28 -10.09
N SER A 3 2.34 0.30 -10.60
CA SER A 3 3.67 0.06 -10.05
C SER A 3 4.40 1.38 -9.87
N PHE A 4 5.11 1.53 -8.75
CA PHE A 4 5.97 2.67 -8.48
C PHE A 4 7.40 2.23 -8.19
N SER A 5 8.36 2.93 -8.79
CA SER A 5 9.79 2.64 -8.66
C SER A 5 10.62 3.91 -8.57
N ASP A 6 11.76 3.84 -7.86
CA ASP A 6 12.80 4.87 -7.83
C ASP A 6 12.30 6.28 -7.44
N GLY A 7 11.33 6.35 -6.54
CA GLY A 7 10.77 7.60 -6.03
C GLY A 7 11.28 7.89 -4.63
N SER A 8 11.60 9.14 -4.29
CA SER A 8 12.05 9.51 -2.93
C SER A 8 10.91 9.42 -1.90
N VAL A 9 9.73 9.94 -2.25
CA VAL A 9 8.53 9.90 -1.41
C VAL A 9 7.32 9.68 -2.31
N ILE A 10 6.44 8.75 -1.94
CA ILE A 10 5.19 8.48 -2.67
C ILE A 10 4.00 8.63 -1.74
N VAL A 11 3.00 9.37 -2.20
CA VAL A 11 1.70 9.50 -1.54
C VAL A 11 0.63 9.20 -2.57
N VAL A 12 -0.17 8.16 -2.32
CA VAL A 12 -1.22 7.73 -3.26
C VAL A 12 -2.46 7.22 -2.54
N SER A 13 -3.62 7.43 -3.15
CA SER A 13 -4.90 6.95 -2.64
C SER A 13 -5.67 6.20 -3.72
N PHE A 14 -6.25 5.07 -3.34
CA PHE A 14 -7.11 4.24 -4.17
C PHE A 14 -8.51 4.23 -3.57
N SER A 15 -9.53 4.38 -4.41
CA SER A 15 -10.92 4.42 -3.99
C SER A 15 -11.81 3.71 -5.00
N ASP A 16 -12.89 3.10 -4.49
CA ASP A 16 -13.96 2.46 -5.27
C ASP A 16 -13.46 1.46 -6.33
N GLY A 17 -13.30 0.20 -5.93
CA GLY A 17 -12.78 -0.82 -6.83
C GLY A 17 -13.05 -2.23 -6.34
N SER A 18 -13.20 -3.18 -7.26
CA SER A 18 -13.34 -4.60 -6.90
C SER A 18 -12.00 -5.20 -6.48
N VAL A 19 -10.96 -5.00 -7.29
CA VAL A 19 -9.62 -5.54 -7.06
C VAL A 19 -8.56 -4.50 -7.41
N THR A 20 -7.68 -4.19 -6.45
CA THR A 20 -6.53 -3.31 -6.63
C THR A 20 -5.25 -4.07 -6.34
N VAL A 21 -4.30 -4.03 -7.27
CA VAL A 21 -2.94 -4.55 -7.08
C VAL A 21 -1.98 -3.40 -7.32
N VAL A 22 -1.12 -3.11 -6.34
CA VAL A 22 -0.15 -2.02 -6.43
C VAL A 22 1.18 -2.40 -5.80
N SER A 23 2.28 -2.22 -6.53
CA SER A 23 3.63 -2.55 -6.07
C SER A 23 4.50 -1.31 -5.91
N PHE A 24 5.42 -1.37 -4.94
CA PHE A 24 6.41 -0.33 -4.66
C PHE A 24 7.80 -0.94 -4.58
N SER A 25 8.78 -0.37 -5.29
CA SER A 25 10.17 -0.84 -5.29
C SER A 25 11.18 0.30 -5.21
N GLY A 26 12.13 0.24 -4.27
CA GLY A 26 13.18 1.25 -4.14
C GLY A 26 12.62 2.62 -3.75
N VAL A 27 11.72 2.65 -2.77
CA VAL A 27 11.00 3.85 -2.35
C VAL A 27 11.32 4.13 -0.88
N PRO A 28 12.12 5.16 -0.54
CA PRO A 28 12.46 5.46 0.84
C PRO A 28 11.24 5.68 1.74
N VAL A 29 10.23 6.42 1.26
CA VAL A 29 9.00 6.66 2.04
C VAL A 29 7.74 6.47 1.19
N ALA A 30 6.79 5.66 1.67
CA ALA A 30 5.50 5.46 1.03
C ALA A 30 4.33 5.69 2.00
N VAL A 31 3.34 6.47 1.58
CA VAL A 31 2.05 6.66 2.26
C VAL A 31 0.94 6.27 1.31
N VAL A 32 0.16 5.25 1.69
CA VAL A 32 -0.83 4.63 0.81
C VAL A 32 -2.16 4.48 1.53
N SER A 33 -3.25 4.87 0.88
CA SER A 33 -4.60 4.71 1.44
C SER A 33 -5.53 3.99 0.46
N PHE A 34 -6.31 3.04 0.97
CA PHE A 34 -7.33 2.30 0.23
C PHE A 34 -8.68 2.49 0.89
N THR A 35 -9.68 2.90 0.10
CA THR A 35 -11.05 3.12 0.58
C THR A 35 -12.06 2.40 -0.30
N SER A 36 -12.97 1.62 0.30
CA SER A 36 -14.05 0.94 -0.44
C SER A 36 -13.52 0.08 -1.60
N ILE A 37 -12.50 -0.74 -1.32
CA ILE A 37 -11.89 -1.67 -2.27
C ILE A 37 -12.26 -3.09 -1.85
N GLY A 38 -12.80 -3.93 -2.73
CA GLY A 38 -13.11 -5.33 -2.39
C GLY A 38 -11.87 -6.14 -1.98
N VAL A 39 -10.83 -6.13 -2.83
CA VAL A 39 -9.56 -6.81 -2.57
C VAL A 39 -8.39 -5.90 -2.88
N ALA A 40 -7.46 -5.74 -1.93
CA ALA A 40 -6.22 -5.00 -2.13
C ALA A 40 -4.99 -5.91 -1.95
N VAL A 41 -4.04 -5.87 -2.90
CA VAL A 41 -2.77 -6.61 -2.83
C VAL A 41 -1.62 -5.62 -3.02
N VAL A 42 -0.74 -5.53 -2.01
CA VAL A 42 0.25 -4.46 -1.90
C VAL A 42 1.63 -4.96 -1.46
N PRO A 43 2.50 -5.37 -2.39
CA PRO A 43 3.90 -5.64 -2.08
C PRO A 43 4.75 -4.36 -2.05
N PHE A 44 5.63 -4.28 -1.06
CA PHE A 44 6.70 -3.29 -0.95
C PHE A 44 8.06 -3.97 -0.91
N ASN A 45 8.98 -3.48 -1.73
CA ASN A 45 10.36 -3.95 -1.83
C ASN A 45 11.32 -2.77 -1.68
N ASP A 46 12.32 -2.89 -0.81
CA ASP A 46 13.36 -1.89 -0.57
C ASP A 46 12.77 -0.50 -0.22
N ALA A 47 12.25 -0.37 1.01
CA ALA A 47 11.70 0.89 1.51
C ALA A 47 12.17 1.18 2.93
N SER A 48 12.33 2.46 3.29
CA SER A 48 12.71 2.81 4.67
C SER A 48 11.46 2.92 5.57
N VAL A 49 10.45 3.66 5.14
CA VAL A 49 9.24 3.93 5.93
C VAL A 49 8.00 3.74 5.09
N ILE A 50 7.05 2.95 5.59
CA ILE A 50 5.77 2.72 4.94
C ILE A 50 4.62 2.98 5.90
N ILE A 51 3.62 3.71 5.44
CA ILE A 51 2.33 3.90 6.10
C ILE A 51 1.24 3.46 5.15
N VAL A 52 0.45 2.46 5.52
CA VAL A 52 -0.69 1.98 4.74
C VAL A 52 -1.96 2.01 5.58
N SER A 53 -3.04 2.48 4.99
CA SER A 53 -4.36 2.52 5.62
C SER A 53 -5.41 1.88 4.72
N PHE A 54 -6.25 1.04 5.30
CA PHE A 54 -7.37 0.39 4.64
C PHE A 54 -8.68 0.76 5.35
N SER A 55 -9.67 1.24 4.59
CA SER A 55 -11.00 1.59 5.09
C SER A 55 -12.08 0.93 4.21
N GLY A 56 -12.92 0.08 4.78
CA GLY A 56 -13.93 -0.64 3.99
C GLY A 56 -13.31 -1.57 2.96
N VAL A 57 -12.26 -2.30 3.35
CA VAL A 57 -11.54 -3.24 2.49
C VAL A 57 -11.63 -4.64 3.10
N PRO A 58 -12.55 -5.50 2.62
CA PRO A 58 -12.79 -6.79 3.25
C PRO A 58 -11.61 -7.77 3.10
N VAL A 59 -10.79 -7.62 2.05
CA VAL A 59 -9.57 -8.43 1.87
C VAL A 59 -8.38 -7.53 1.54
N ALA A 60 -7.35 -7.57 2.39
CA ALA A 60 -6.10 -6.87 2.17
C ALA A 60 -4.91 -7.82 2.38
N VAL A 61 -4.02 -7.86 1.39
CA VAL A 61 -2.75 -8.59 1.45
C VAL A 61 -1.63 -7.58 1.31
N VAL A 62 -0.75 -7.52 2.31
CA VAL A 62 0.39 -6.61 2.32
C VAL A 62 1.65 -7.40 2.59
N SER A 63 2.67 -7.20 1.76
CA SER A 63 3.95 -7.89 1.87
C SER A 63 5.08 -6.88 1.93
N PHE A 64 6.05 -7.11 2.80
CA PHE A 64 7.20 -6.22 2.99
C PHE A 64 8.50 -7.00 2.80
N THR A 65 9.40 -6.48 1.97
CA THR A 65 10.76 -7.03 1.77
C THR A 65 11.76 -5.88 1.80
N GLY A 66 12.81 -5.98 2.62
CA GLY A 66 13.78 -4.90 2.77
C GLY A 66 13.17 -3.62 3.34
N VAL A 67 12.24 -3.74 4.29
CA VAL A 67 11.54 -2.60 4.91
C VAL A 67 12.02 -2.36 6.33
N ALA A 68 12.43 -1.12 6.65
CA ALA A 68 12.87 -0.78 8.00
C ALA A 68 11.69 -0.52 8.96
N VAL A 69 10.69 0.27 8.55
CA VAL A 69 9.51 0.61 9.35
C VAL A 69 8.24 0.47 8.53
N ALA A 70 7.24 -0.22 9.07
CA ALA A 70 5.91 -0.32 8.48
C ALA A 70 4.82 -0.05 9.53
N VAL A 71 3.87 0.82 9.18
CA VAL A 71 2.64 1.04 9.93
C VAL A 71 1.48 0.67 9.02
N VAL A 72 0.62 -0.23 9.49
CA VAL A 72 -0.56 -0.68 8.76
C VAL A 72 -1.80 -0.51 9.64
N SER A 73 -2.80 0.20 9.13
CA SER A 73 -4.06 0.44 9.82
C SER A 73 -5.25 -0.10 9.02
N PHE A 74 -6.23 -0.62 9.76
CA PHE A 74 -7.47 -1.20 9.24
C PHE A 74 -8.66 -0.56 9.97
N ALA A 75 -9.62 -0.06 9.20
CA ALA A 75 -10.84 0.55 9.71
C ALA A 75 -12.06 0.07 8.92
N GLY A 76 -13.18 -0.14 9.61
CA GLY A 76 -14.46 -0.47 8.96
C GLY A 76 -14.42 -1.74 8.11
N ILE A 77 -13.77 -2.80 8.61
CA ILE A 77 -13.75 -4.14 7.98
C ILE A 77 -15.13 -4.80 8.11
#